data_AF-A0A7Y0PE17-F1
#
_entry.id   AF-A0A7Y0PE17-F1
#
_cell.length_a   1.000
_cell.length_b   1.000
_cell.length_c   1.000
_cell.angle_alpha   90.00
_cell.angle_beta   90.00
_cell.angle_gamma   90.00
#
_symmetry.space_group_name_H-M   'P 1'
#
loop_
_entity.id
_entity.type
_entity.pdbx_description
1 polymer ?
#
loop_
_entity_poly.entity_id
_entity_poly.type
_entity_poly.pdbx_seq_one_letter_code
_entity_poly.pdbx_strand_id
1 'polypeptide(L)'
;MRLPSWISQHVAALRAVIVFTIVLGLAYPLVMVAVGKLPGLDSRANGSMITVADNKVGSKLIGQLFTDKDGNPIPKYFQSRPSAAGDGYDPTSTSASNLGPESIVDTLSKNPDDASQSLLTQVCTRSLDIGKLEGVSGARPFCAPDGTGAVLGVFRSGGFTGPITRVVAVNETGTPFLDTYQGVKVEPAQNDVDYQAEGAVMTPIRGDAPAKPAVPADAVTASGSGLDPDISPQYADLQAPRIARERGLTLDQVHQLIKAHTDGRTLGFMGEPGVNVLELNIALDQGQK
;
A
#
# COMPACT_ATOMS: atom_id res chain seq x y z
N MET A 1 -24.34 57.66 -25.10
CA MET A 1 -23.04 57.33 -25.72
C MET A 1 -22.95 55.83 -25.89
N ARG A 2 -22.70 55.33 -27.11
CA ARG A 2 -22.39 53.91 -27.32
C ARG A 2 -20.97 53.66 -26.79
N LEU A 3 -20.83 52.70 -25.87
CA LEU A 3 -19.52 52.27 -25.40
C LEU A 3 -18.69 51.72 -26.58
N PRO A 4 -17.37 51.97 -26.63
CA PRO A 4 -16.48 51.28 -27.55
C PRO A 4 -16.66 49.76 -27.44
N SER A 5 -16.61 49.06 -28.58
CA SER A 5 -16.87 47.62 -28.66
C SER A 5 -16.01 46.82 -27.67
N TRP A 6 -14.72 47.15 -27.56
CA TRP A 6 -13.80 46.50 -26.61
C TRP A 6 -14.25 46.64 -25.16
N ILE A 7 -14.70 47.83 -24.73
CA ILE A 7 -15.21 48.06 -23.36
C ILE A 7 -16.49 47.24 -23.12
N SER A 8 -17.42 47.25 -24.07
CA SER A 8 -18.67 46.49 -23.93
C SER A 8 -18.44 44.98 -23.84
N GLN A 9 -17.44 44.47 -24.58
CA GLN A 9 -17.03 43.07 -24.52
C GLN A 9 -16.40 42.71 -23.17
N HIS A 10 -15.51 43.55 -22.64
CA HIS A 10 -14.87 43.31 -21.34
C HIS A 10 -15.88 43.39 -20.18
N VAL A 11 -16.86 44.29 -20.26
CA VAL A 11 -17.96 44.37 -19.28
C VAL A 11 -18.85 43.13 -19.36
N ALA A 12 -19.17 42.63 -20.55
CA ALA A 12 -19.92 41.39 -20.70
C ALA A 12 -19.14 40.18 -20.13
N ALA A 13 -17.84 40.09 -20.40
CA ALA A 13 -16.97 39.06 -19.84
C ALA A 13 -16.90 39.14 -18.30
N LEU A 14 -16.72 40.33 -17.73
CA LEU A 14 -16.72 40.53 -16.28
C LEU A 14 -18.06 40.12 -15.64
N ARG A 15 -19.19 40.49 -16.26
CA ARG A 15 -20.52 40.06 -15.79
C ARG A 15 -20.65 38.55 -15.81
N ALA A 16 -20.21 37.89 -16.88
CA ALA A 16 -20.24 36.43 -16.97
C ALA A 16 -19.40 35.79 -15.86
N VAL A 17 -18.18 36.29 -15.60
CA VAL A 17 -17.34 35.83 -14.50
C VAL A 17 -18.04 36.01 -13.15
N ILE A 18 -18.62 37.19 -12.87
CA ILE A 18 -19.33 37.44 -11.60
C ILE A 18 -20.52 36.48 -11.45
N VAL A 19 -21.34 36.33 -12.49
CA VAL A 19 -22.50 35.43 -12.46
C VAL A 19 -22.07 33.99 -12.22
N PHE A 20 -21.08 33.48 -12.96
CA PHE A 20 -20.61 32.11 -12.76
C PHE A 20 -19.91 31.90 -11.42
N THR A 21 -19.19 32.90 -10.89
CA THR A 21 -18.62 32.82 -9.54
C THR A 21 -19.73 32.74 -8.47
N ILE A 22 -20.78 33.54 -8.58
CA ILE A 22 -21.91 33.47 -7.64
C ILE A 22 -22.63 32.12 -7.77
N VAL A 23 -22.90 31.68 -9.00
CA VAL A 23 -23.66 30.44 -9.24
C VAL A 23 -22.85 29.20 -8.83
N LEU A 24 -21.60 29.06 -9.29
CA LEU A 24 -20.78 27.87 -9.10
C LEU A 24 -19.95 27.90 -7.81
N GLY A 25 -19.61 29.10 -7.32
CA GLY A 25 -18.80 29.28 -6.11
C GLY A 25 -19.61 29.49 -4.83
N LEU A 26 -20.86 29.96 -4.92
CA LEU A 26 -21.72 30.19 -3.75
C LEU A 26 -23.02 29.39 -3.79
N ALA A 27 -23.85 29.60 -4.81
CA ALA A 27 -25.18 28.98 -4.85
C ALA A 27 -25.09 27.45 -4.91
N TYR A 28 -24.25 26.90 -5.79
CA TYR A 28 -24.09 25.45 -5.94
C TYR A 28 -23.52 24.76 -4.68
N PRO A 29 -22.41 25.21 -4.07
CA PRO A 29 -21.90 24.60 -2.84
C PRO A 29 -22.90 24.68 -1.67
N LEU A 30 -23.61 25.80 -1.51
CA LEU A 30 -24.61 25.94 -0.44
C LEU A 30 -25.79 24.99 -0.65
N VAL A 31 -26.27 24.82 -1.89
CA VAL A 31 -27.29 23.83 -2.21
C VAL A 31 -26.80 22.41 -1.89
N MET A 32 -25.55 22.08 -2.25
CA MET A 32 -24.99 20.75 -1.96
C MET A 32 -24.84 20.49 -0.45
N VAL A 33 -24.43 21.50 0.34
CA VAL A 33 -24.40 21.40 1.80
C VAL A 33 -25.80 21.18 2.36
N ALA A 34 -26.80 21.95 1.90
CA ALA A 34 -28.19 21.79 2.35
C ALA A 34 -28.74 20.38 2.04
N VAL A 35 -28.46 19.87 0.84
CA VAL A 35 -28.83 18.49 0.44
C VAL A 35 -28.10 17.46 1.31
N GLY A 36 -26.81 17.66 1.59
CA GLY A 36 -26.02 16.78 2.44
C GLY A 36 -26.56 16.69 3.87
N LYS A 37 -27.28 17.70 4.36
CA LYS A 37 -27.92 17.72 5.68
C LYS A 37 -29.29 17.06 5.74
N LEU A 38 -29.81 16.55 4.62
CA LEU A 38 -31.07 15.82 4.62
C LEU A 38 -30.96 14.50 5.42
N PRO A 39 -32.06 14.05 6.06
CA PRO A 39 -32.08 12.78 6.76
C PRO A 39 -31.63 11.62 5.86
N GLY A 40 -30.71 10.80 6.37
CA GLY A 40 -30.12 9.68 5.64
C GLY A 40 -28.85 10.01 4.84
N LEU A 41 -28.52 11.29 4.63
CA LEU A 41 -27.29 11.73 3.96
C LEU A 41 -26.28 12.40 4.91
N ASP A 42 -26.75 12.95 6.03
CA ASP A 42 -25.92 13.73 6.95
C ASP A 42 -24.72 12.95 7.52
N SER A 43 -24.87 11.66 7.81
CA SER A 43 -23.76 10.85 8.32
C SER A 43 -22.61 10.75 7.30
N ARG A 44 -22.93 10.60 6.01
CA ARG A 44 -21.94 10.56 4.92
C ARG A 44 -21.32 11.94 4.70
N ALA A 45 -22.13 13.00 4.73
CA ALA A 45 -21.66 14.37 4.59
C ALA A 45 -20.71 14.80 5.73
N ASN A 46 -20.90 14.25 6.94
CA ASN A 46 -20.02 14.47 8.09
C ASN A 46 -18.85 13.47 8.17
N GLY A 47 -18.55 12.75 7.07
CA GLY A 47 -17.37 11.90 6.97
C GLY A 47 -17.54 10.45 7.45
N SER A 48 -18.77 9.96 7.64
CA SER A 48 -19.07 8.57 8.03
C SER A 48 -18.31 8.10 9.28
N MET A 49 -18.33 8.95 10.32
CA MET A 49 -17.62 8.71 11.58
C MET A 49 -18.18 7.49 12.33
N ILE A 50 -17.29 6.71 12.93
CA ILE A 50 -17.59 5.60 13.82
C ILE A 50 -17.30 6.04 15.26
N THR A 51 -18.25 5.78 16.16
CA THR A 51 -18.18 6.12 17.58
C THR A 51 -18.32 4.86 18.42
N VAL A 52 -17.43 4.68 19.40
CA VAL A 52 -17.48 3.58 20.37
C VAL A 52 -17.47 4.18 21.77
N ALA A 53 -18.50 3.89 22.58
CA ALA A 53 -18.66 4.44 23.94
C ALA A 53 -18.50 5.98 23.97
N ASP A 54 -19.21 6.68 23.09
CA ASP A 54 -19.20 8.15 22.90
C ASP A 54 -17.86 8.76 22.42
N ASN A 55 -16.84 7.93 22.17
CA ASN A 55 -15.57 8.37 21.61
C ASN A 55 -15.56 8.14 20.09
N LYS A 56 -15.23 9.18 19.32
CA LYS A 56 -14.99 9.04 17.87
C LYS A 56 -13.68 8.31 17.66
N VAL A 57 -13.75 7.09 17.12
CA VAL A 57 -12.58 6.22 16.93
C VAL A 57 -12.05 6.25 15.50
N GLY A 58 -12.82 6.78 14.55
CA GLY A 58 -12.39 6.92 13.16
C GLY A 58 -13.54 7.16 12.20
N SER A 59 -13.29 6.92 10.91
CA SER A 59 -14.28 6.92 9.85
C SER A 59 -14.31 5.56 9.18
N LYS A 60 -15.49 5.10 8.74
CA LYS A 60 -15.60 3.89 7.90
C LYS A 60 -14.73 4.00 6.63
N LEU A 61 -14.46 5.21 6.16
CA LEU A 61 -13.80 5.47 4.88
C LEU A 61 -12.27 5.63 4.99
N ILE A 62 -11.70 5.57 6.20
CA ILE A 62 -10.29 5.84 6.44
C ILE A 62 -9.68 4.68 7.22
N GLY A 63 -8.67 4.03 6.63
CA GLY A 63 -7.91 2.99 7.29
C GLY A 63 -7.01 3.51 8.41
N GLN A 64 -6.53 2.61 9.25
CA GLN A 64 -5.67 2.92 10.40
C GLN A 64 -4.55 1.89 10.52
N LEU A 65 -3.45 2.29 11.17
CA LEU A 65 -2.42 1.39 11.63
C LEU A 65 -2.87 0.66 12.90
N PHE A 66 -2.66 -0.65 12.94
CA PHE A 66 -2.90 -1.49 14.11
C PHE A 66 -1.57 -2.01 14.68
N THR A 67 -0.65 -1.08 14.91
CA THR A 67 0.70 -1.31 15.43
C THR A 67 0.88 -0.71 16.82
N ASP A 68 1.86 -1.20 17.57
CA ASP A 68 2.29 -0.59 18.82
C ASP A 68 3.18 0.65 18.58
N LYS A 69 3.68 1.25 19.67
CA LYS A 69 4.54 2.44 19.65
C LYS A 69 5.87 2.24 18.93
N ASP A 70 6.32 0.99 18.78
CA ASP A 70 7.57 0.62 18.16
C ASP A 70 7.35 0.18 16.70
N GLY A 71 6.10 0.27 16.19
CA GLY A 71 5.72 -0.09 14.83
C GLY A 71 5.43 -1.58 14.65
N ASN A 72 5.44 -2.40 15.72
CA ASN A 72 5.16 -3.83 15.60
C ASN A 72 3.65 -4.07 15.48
N PRO A 73 3.22 -5.04 14.65
CA PRO A 73 1.80 -5.36 14.51
C PRO A 73 1.22 -5.88 15.83
N ILE A 74 0.08 -5.33 16.25
CA ILE A 74 -0.61 -5.78 17.45
C ILE A 74 -1.28 -7.14 17.16
N PRO A 75 -0.88 -8.24 17.84
CA PRO A 75 -1.30 -9.60 17.47
C PRO A 75 -2.81 -9.86 17.56
N LYS A 76 -3.52 -9.07 18.37
CA LYS A 76 -4.96 -9.21 18.60
C LYS A 76 -5.84 -8.48 17.57
N TYR A 77 -5.25 -7.73 16.64
CA TYR A 77 -5.98 -6.96 15.61
C TYR A 77 -5.64 -7.44 14.21
N PHE A 78 -6.63 -7.33 13.32
CA PHE A 78 -6.41 -7.42 11.88
C PHE A 78 -5.54 -6.25 11.44
N GLN A 79 -4.57 -6.55 10.58
CA GLN A 79 -3.62 -5.62 10.02
C GLN A 79 -4.13 -5.11 8.68
N SER A 80 -4.05 -3.81 8.51
CA SER A 80 -4.40 -3.10 7.28
C SER A 80 -3.32 -3.33 6.20
N ARG A 81 -3.58 -2.81 5.00
CA ARG A 81 -2.58 -2.79 3.92
C ARG A 81 -1.41 -1.86 4.28
N PRO A 82 -0.26 -1.98 3.63
CA PRO A 82 0.78 -0.97 3.72
C PRO A 82 0.26 0.40 3.26
N SER A 83 0.70 1.47 3.92
CA SER A 83 0.40 2.85 3.55
C SER A 83 1.68 3.57 3.12
N ALA A 84 1.56 4.45 2.12
CA ALA A 84 2.59 5.42 1.75
C ALA A 84 2.27 6.86 2.22
N ALA A 85 1.11 7.08 2.86
CA ALA A 85 0.70 8.38 3.37
C ALA A 85 1.43 8.75 4.67
N GLY A 86 2.23 9.82 4.65
CA GLY A 86 3.02 10.31 5.79
C GLY A 86 3.80 9.20 6.51
N ASP A 87 3.71 9.18 7.84
CA ASP A 87 4.29 8.14 8.71
C ASP A 87 3.43 6.85 8.77
N GLY A 88 2.48 6.70 7.85
CA GLY A 88 1.54 5.58 7.74
C GLY A 88 0.12 5.99 8.15
N TYR A 89 -0.80 5.92 7.19
CA TYR A 89 -2.21 6.27 7.34
C TYR A 89 -2.46 7.72 7.82
N ASP A 90 -1.56 8.66 7.51
CA ASP A 90 -1.72 10.08 7.84
C ASP A 90 -2.71 10.78 6.88
N PRO A 91 -3.89 11.23 7.36
CA PRO A 91 -4.89 11.88 6.52
C PRO A 91 -4.50 13.30 6.06
N THR A 92 -3.43 13.88 6.62
CA THR A 92 -2.90 15.19 6.22
C THR A 92 -1.82 15.10 5.15
N SER A 93 -1.32 13.89 4.88
CA SER A 93 -0.24 13.61 3.92
C SER A 93 -0.59 12.42 3.02
N THR A 94 -1.76 12.48 2.39
CA THR A 94 -2.28 11.38 1.55
C THR A 94 -1.45 11.21 0.28
N SER A 95 -0.92 10.02 0.04
CA SER A 95 -0.08 9.73 -1.12
C SER A 95 0.00 8.23 -1.44
N ALA A 96 0.43 7.94 -2.67
CA ALA A 96 0.84 6.59 -3.10
C ALA A 96 2.37 6.47 -3.07
N SER A 97 2.89 5.24 -3.08
CA SER A 97 4.33 5.00 -3.16
C SER A 97 4.96 5.47 -4.48
N ASN A 98 4.18 5.51 -5.57
CA ASN A 98 4.61 5.90 -6.92
C ASN A 98 5.82 5.10 -7.47
N LEU A 99 6.15 3.95 -6.88
CA LEU A 99 7.18 3.06 -7.39
C LEU A 99 6.61 2.21 -8.53
N GLY A 100 7.31 2.22 -9.67
CA GLY A 100 6.95 1.43 -10.83
C GLY A 100 7.39 -0.04 -10.72
N PRO A 101 6.90 -0.92 -11.61
CA PRO A 101 7.26 -2.34 -11.63
C PRO A 101 8.77 -2.60 -11.88
N GLU A 102 9.47 -1.63 -12.49
CA GLU A 102 10.93 -1.69 -12.73
C GLU A 102 11.75 -1.19 -11.52
N SER A 103 11.10 -0.82 -10.41
CA SER A 103 11.79 -0.53 -9.15
C SER A 103 12.21 -1.85 -8.49
N ILE A 104 13.36 -2.37 -8.93
CA ILE A 104 13.91 -3.67 -8.53
C ILE A 104 15.27 -3.57 -7.80
N VAL A 105 15.94 -2.43 -7.86
CA VAL A 105 17.27 -2.19 -7.25
C VAL A 105 17.14 -1.20 -6.10
N ASP A 106 17.70 -1.56 -4.94
CA ASP A 106 17.75 -0.72 -3.76
C ASP A 106 18.85 0.33 -3.89
N THR A 107 18.62 1.52 -3.33
CA THR A 107 19.68 2.51 -3.13
C THR A 107 20.41 2.16 -1.83
N LEU A 108 21.57 1.54 -1.96
CA LEU A 108 22.44 1.19 -0.83
C LEU A 108 23.38 2.36 -0.54
N SER A 109 23.24 2.98 0.64
CA SER A 109 24.08 4.11 1.06
C SER A 109 24.68 3.89 2.43
N LYS A 110 25.88 4.44 2.66
CA LYS A 110 26.44 4.54 4.03
C LYS A 110 25.69 5.54 4.89
N ASN A 111 25.06 6.53 4.26
CA ASN A 111 24.18 7.48 4.93
C ASN A 111 22.73 6.93 4.89
N PRO A 112 22.11 6.62 6.05
CA PRO A 112 20.76 6.08 6.09
C PRO A 112 19.71 6.97 5.42
N ASP A 113 19.90 8.29 5.44
CA ASP A 113 18.96 9.26 4.86
C ASP A 113 18.92 9.20 3.32
N ASP A 114 20.00 8.69 2.70
CA ASP A 114 20.10 8.53 1.25
C ASP A 114 19.75 7.09 0.80
N ALA A 115 19.59 6.16 1.75
CA ALA A 115 19.24 4.77 1.46
C ALA A 115 17.74 4.62 1.22
N SER A 116 17.36 3.82 0.23
CA SER A 116 15.94 3.53 -0.03
C SER A 116 15.75 2.15 -0.61
N GLN A 117 14.65 1.50 -0.23
CA GLN A 117 14.27 0.20 -0.77
C GLN A 117 13.46 0.36 -2.05
N SER A 118 13.79 -0.45 -3.05
CA SER A 118 12.99 -0.69 -4.23
C SER A 118 11.62 -1.28 -3.88
N LEU A 119 10.68 -1.20 -4.84
CA LEU A 119 9.38 -1.85 -4.69
C LEU A 119 9.54 -3.36 -4.47
N LEU A 120 10.49 -3.98 -5.17
CA LEU A 120 10.76 -5.40 -5.04
C LEU A 120 11.17 -5.77 -3.61
N THR A 121 12.17 -5.10 -3.05
CA THR A 121 12.61 -5.34 -1.67
C THR A 121 11.51 -5.04 -0.65
N GLN A 122 10.75 -3.96 -0.81
CA GLN A 122 9.60 -3.68 0.07
C GLN A 122 8.57 -4.81 0.06
N VAL A 123 8.24 -5.34 -1.12
CA VAL A 123 7.30 -6.47 -1.26
C VAL A 123 7.86 -7.74 -0.63
N CYS A 124 9.13 -8.03 -0.85
CA CYS A 124 9.81 -9.20 -0.32
C CYS A 124 9.89 -9.17 1.21
N THR A 125 10.27 -8.02 1.77
CA THR A 125 10.41 -7.81 3.22
C THR A 125 9.05 -7.97 3.90
N ARG A 126 8.02 -7.26 3.41
CA ARG A 126 6.65 -7.38 3.93
C ARG A 126 6.10 -8.80 3.83
N SER A 127 6.32 -9.49 2.71
CA SER A 127 5.88 -10.87 2.54
C SER A 127 6.53 -11.81 3.54
N LEU A 128 7.84 -11.64 3.79
CA LEU A 128 8.57 -12.43 4.77
C LEU A 128 8.04 -12.18 6.19
N ASP A 129 7.83 -10.93 6.57
CA ASP A 129 7.38 -10.56 7.90
C ASP A 129 5.93 -10.96 8.18
N ILE A 130 5.04 -10.81 7.20
CA ILE A 130 3.66 -11.32 7.29
C ILE A 130 3.66 -12.85 7.35
N GLY A 131 4.50 -13.52 6.57
CA GLY A 131 4.67 -14.96 6.64
C GLY A 131 5.06 -15.44 8.04
N LYS A 132 6.04 -14.76 8.66
CA LYS A 132 6.44 -15.02 10.06
C LYS A 132 5.30 -14.76 11.05
N LEU A 133 4.57 -13.66 10.90
CA LEU A 133 3.47 -13.28 11.79
C LEU A 133 2.31 -14.28 11.75
N GLU A 134 1.92 -14.71 10.56
CA GLU A 134 0.76 -15.60 10.34
C GLU A 134 1.12 -17.09 10.34
N GLY A 135 2.40 -17.44 10.44
CA GLY A 135 2.87 -18.83 10.44
C GLY A 135 2.74 -19.52 9.08
N VAL A 136 2.89 -18.77 7.99
CA VAL A 136 2.83 -19.25 6.61
C VAL A 136 4.14 -18.95 5.86
N SER A 137 4.33 -19.54 4.68
CA SER A 137 5.50 -19.19 3.85
C SER A 137 5.39 -17.75 3.33
N GLY A 138 6.39 -16.93 3.68
CA GLY A 138 6.57 -15.60 3.12
C GLY A 138 7.28 -15.59 1.76
N ALA A 139 7.70 -16.76 1.25
CA ALA A 139 8.50 -16.88 0.04
C ALA A 139 7.74 -16.39 -1.21
N ARG A 140 8.48 -15.72 -2.10
CA ARG A 140 7.96 -15.15 -3.35
C ARG A 140 8.96 -15.35 -4.49
N PRO A 141 8.50 -15.44 -5.75
CA PRO A 141 9.34 -15.85 -6.86
C PRO A 141 10.58 -14.99 -7.10
N PHE A 142 10.62 -13.73 -6.72
CA PHE A 142 11.76 -12.82 -6.97
C PHE A 142 12.36 -12.28 -5.67
N CYS A 143 12.22 -13.02 -4.58
CA CYS A 143 12.71 -12.63 -3.26
C CYS A 143 13.81 -13.57 -2.81
N ALA A 144 14.86 -12.99 -2.25
CA ALA A 144 15.90 -13.73 -1.56
C ALA A 144 15.38 -14.26 -0.22
N PRO A 145 16.04 -15.29 0.37
CA PRO A 145 15.61 -15.88 1.65
C PRO A 145 15.59 -14.88 2.82
N ASP A 146 16.39 -13.81 2.76
CA ASP A 146 16.48 -12.77 3.78
C ASP A 146 15.39 -11.69 3.65
N GLY A 147 14.57 -11.74 2.59
CA GLY A 147 13.51 -10.77 2.33
C GLY A 147 13.93 -9.61 1.42
N THR A 148 15.14 -9.60 0.88
CA THR A 148 15.54 -8.64 -0.16
C THR A 148 15.06 -9.06 -1.54
N GLY A 149 15.03 -8.11 -2.49
CA GLY A 149 14.77 -8.42 -3.89
C GLY A 149 15.91 -9.21 -4.53
N ALA A 150 15.64 -10.39 -5.09
CA ALA A 150 16.64 -11.24 -5.72
C ALA A 150 17.03 -10.69 -7.11
N VAL A 151 18.00 -9.78 -7.16
CA VAL A 151 18.47 -9.13 -8.39
C VAL A 151 19.98 -9.23 -8.51
N LEU A 152 20.45 -9.62 -9.70
CA LEU A 152 21.86 -9.62 -10.05
C LEU A 152 22.19 -8.49 -11.02
N GLY A 153 23.28 -7.79 -10.79
CA GLY A 153 23.95 -6.94 -11.76
C GLY A 153 24.94 -7.81 -12.56
N VAL A 154 24.61 -8.10 -13.82
CA VAL A 154 25.42 -8.98 -14.67
C VAL A 154 26.23 -8.14 -15.65
N PHE A 155 27.55 -8.19 -15.53
CA PHE A 155 28.49 -7.55 -16.45
C PHE A 155 28.91 -8.51 -17.54
N ARG A 156 28.95 -8.04 -18.79
CA ARG A 156 29.42 -8.81 -19.94
C ARG A 156 30.50 -8.04 -20.69
N SER A 157 31.41 -8.78 -21.31
CA SER A 157 32.51 -8.20 -22.11
C SER A 157 32.04 -7.27 -23.24
N GLY A 158 30.89 -7.53 -23.85
CA GLY A 158 30.28 -6.70 -24.89
C GLY A 158 29.14 -5.80 -24.39
N GLY A 159 29.11 -5.48 -23.09
CA GLY A 159 28.03 -4.73 -22.45
C GLY A 159 26.76 -5.56 -22.28
N PHE A 160 26.03 -5.78 -23.37
CA PHE A 160 24.80 -6.60 -23.38
C PHE A 160 25.02 -8.02 -23.91
N THR A 161 26.17 -8.28 -24.55
CA THR A 161 26.48 -9.55 -25.21
C THR A 161 27.84 -10.09 -24.80
N GLY A 162 28.14 -11.34 -25.16
CA GLY A 162 29.38 -12.02 -24.82
C GLY A 162 29.38 -12.68 -23.43
N PRO A 163 30.53 -13.29 -23.04
CA PRO A 163 30.66 -13.97 -21.76
C PRO A 163 30.50 -13.01 -20.58
N ILE A 164 29.97 -13.55 -19.48
CA ILE A 164 29.84 -12.84 -18.20
C ILE A 164 31.22 -12.68 -17.59
N THR A 165 31.53 -11.46 -17.16
CA THR A 165 32.83 -11.10 -16.56
C THR A 165 32.75 -10.87 -15.06
N ARG A 166 31.59 -10.41 -14.56
CA ARG A 166 31.34 -10.11 -13.15
C ARG A 166 29.86 -10.21 -12.85
N VAL A 167 29.51 -10.67 -11.65
CA VAL A 167 28.13 -10.74 -11.17
C VAL A 167 28.06 -10.23 -9.75
N VAL A 168 27.11 -9.34 -9.47
CA VAL A 168 26.91 -8.74 -8.15
C VAL A 168 25.47 -8.95 -7.71
N ALA A 169 25.21 -9.37 -6.47
CA ALA A 169 23.89 -9.34 -5.86
C ALA A 169 23.59 -7.90 -5.41
N VAL A 170 22.87 -7.14 -6.23
CA VAL A 170 22.85 -5.67 -6.15
C VAL A 170 22.07 -5.12 -4.94
N ASN A 171 21.23 -5.93 -4.30
CA ASN A 171 20.43 -5.55 -3.14
C ASN A 171 21.00 -6.10 -1.81
N GLU A 172 22.11 -6.84 -1.84
CA GLU A 172 22.65 -7.53 -0.66
C GLU A 172 24.11 -7.14 -0.43
N THR A 173 24.41 -6.52 0.70
CA THR A 173 25.79 -6.19 1.12
C THR A 173 26.46 -7.34 1.88
N GLY A 174 25.67 -8.34 2.29
CA GLY A 174 26.10 -9.46 3.12
C GLY A 174 26.50 -10.70 2.32
N THR A 175 25.86 -11.83 2.62
CA THR A 175 26.06 -13.06 1.84
C THR A 175 25.07 -13.07 0.68
N PRO A 176 25.53 -13.19 -0.57
CA PRO A 176 24.64 -13.26 -1.72
C PRO A 176 23.65 -14.44 -1.65
N PHE A 177 22.43 -14.25 -2.13
CA PHE A 177 21.41 -15.30 -2.23
C PHE A 177 21.79 -16.45 -3.20
N LEU A 178 22.82 -16.26 -4.03
CA LEU A 178 23.41 -17.27 -4.90
C LEU A 178 24.93 -17.24 -4.81
N ASP A 179 25.58 -18.40 -4.70
CA ASP A 179 27.04 -18.47 -4.71
C ASP A 179 27.64 -18.22 -6.11
N THR A 180 26.97 -18.73 -7.15
CA THR A 180 27.42 -18.62 -8.54
C THR A 180 26.25 -18.40 -9.49
N TYR A 181 26.51 -17.70 -10.60
CA TYR A 181 25.58 -17.50 -11.69
C TYR A 181 26.29 -17.80 -13.02
N GLN A 182 25.82 -18.83 -13.73
CA GLN A 182 26.41 -19.29 -15.00
C GLN A 182 27.94 -19.51 -14.92
N GLY A 183 28.42 -20.05 -13.81
CA GLY A 183 29.84 -20.36 -13.58
C GLY A 183 30.70 -19.18 -13.07
N VAL A 184 30.12 -18.00 -12.89
CA VAL A 184 30.80 -16.84 -12.29
C VAL A 184 30.36 -16.69 -10.84
N LYS A 185 31.31 -16.45 -9.92
CA LYS A 185 31.01 -16.20 -8.50
C LYS A 185 30.22 -14.90 -8.36
N VAL A 186 29.18 -14.91 -7.53
CA VAL A 186 28.40 -13.71 -7.21
C VAL A 186 29.10 -12.97 -6.06
N GLU A 187 29.30 -11.68 -6.25
CA GLU A 187 29.84 -10.76 -5.25
C GLU A 187 28.69 -10.05 -4.52
N PRO A 188 28.84 -9.71 -3.23
CA PRO A 188 27.89 -8.80 -2.58
C PRO A 188 28.05 -7.37 -3.10
N ALA A 189 26.97 -6.61 -3.02
CA ALA A 189 26.97 -5.18 -3.32
C ALA A 189 27.81 -4.37 -2.31
N GLN A 190 28.32 -3.24 -2.80
CA GLN A 190 28.96 -2.22 -1.99
C GLN A 190 28.04 -1.01 -1.90
N ASN A 191 28.04 -0.34 -0.76
CA ASN A 191 27.31 0.91 -0.58
C ASN A 191 27.87 2.00 -1.49
N ASP A 192 27.00 2.93 -1.89
CA ASP A 192 27.31 4.10 -2.69
C ASP A 192 27.79 3.78 -4.12
N VAL A 193 27.44 2.60 -4.66
CA VAL A 193 27.80 2.16 -6.02
C VAL A 193 26.57 2.00 -6.90
N ASP A 194 26.55 2.68 -8.04
CA ASP A 194 25.53 2.51 -9.08
C ASP A 194 26.02 1.50 -10.13
N TYR A 195 25.69 0.23 -9.92
CA TYR A 195 26.07 -0.84 -10.83
C TYR A 195 25.44 -0.71 -12.22
N GLN A 196 24.27 -0.06 -12.35
CA GLN A 196 23.65 0.18 -13.64
C GLN A 196 24.45 1.22 -14.44
N ALA A 197 24.93 2.28 -13.79
CA ALA A 197 25.84 3.24 -14.40
C ALA A 197 27.22 2.64 -14.75
N GLU A 198 27.70 1.64 -14.00
CA GLU A 198 28.90 0.86 -14.34
C GLU A 198 28.70 -0.08 -15.55
N GLY A 199 27.45 -0.23 -16.04
CA GLY A 199 27.12 -1.04 -17.22
C GLY A 199 26.64 -2.45 -16.92
N ALA A 200 26.23 -2.74 -15.68
CA ALA A 200 25.59 -4.02 -15.36
C ALA A 200 24.16 -4.09 -15.91
N VAL A 201 23.79 -5.28 -16.39
CA VAL A 201 22.41 -5.59 -16.76
C VAL A 201 21.68 -6.13 -15.52
N MET A 202 20.70 -5.37 -15.03
CA MET A 202 19.87 -5.78 -13.90
C MET A 202 19.01 -6.98 -14.28
N THR A 203 19.22 -8.09 -13.59
CA THR A 203 18.64 -9.40 -13.91
C THR A 203 17.92 -9.94 -12.67
N PRO A 204 16.58 -9.77 -12.57
CA PRO A 204 15.78 -10.41 -11.53
C PRO A 204 15.89 -11.93 -11.61
N ILE A 205 16.17 -12.58 -10.50
CA ILE A 205 16.31 -14.03 -10.42
C ILE A 205 15.03 -14.63 -9.84
N ARG A 206 14.46 -15.54 -10.62
CA ARG A 206 13.30 -16.31 -10.17
C ARG A 206 13.74 -17.49 -9.32
N GLY A 207 13.37 -17.50 -8.04
CA GLY A 207 13.51 -18.62 -7.12
C GLY A 207 12.44 -19.71 -7.33
N ASP A 208 12.38 -20.64 -6.38
CA ASP A 208 11.52 -21.83 -6.39
C ASP A 208 10.14 -21.63 -5.75
N ALA A 209 9.86 -20.43 -5.23
CA ALA A 209 8.58 -20.10 -4.62
C ALA A 209 7.40 -20.34 -5.60
N PRO A 210 6.23 -20.75 -5.09
CA PRO A 210 5.07 -21.05 -5.92
C PRO A 210 4.60 -19.81 -6.69
N ALA A 211 4.03 -20.05 -7.88
CA ALA A 211 3.47 -18.97 -8.71
C ALA A 211 2.36 -18.17 -8.02
N LYS A 212 1.69 -18.77 -7.02
CA LYS A 212 0.73 -18.13 -6.13
C LYS A 212 1.30 -18.18 -4.69
N PRO A 213 1.90 -17.09 -4.21
CA PRO A 213 2.40 -16.99 -2.84
C PRO A 213 1.27 -17.15 -1.81
N ALA A 214 1.59 -17.62 -0.60
CA ALA A 214 0.62 -17.73 0.48
C ALA A 214 0.15 -16.35 0.97
N VAL A 215 1.07 -15.37 1.03
CA VAL A 215 0.76 -13.97 1.36
C VAL A 215 0.15 -13.26 0.15
N PRO A 216 -1.11 -12.78 0.24
CA PRO A 216 -1.82 -12.09 -0.84
C PRO A 216 -1.14 -10.81 -1.32
N ALA A 217 -1.56 -10.32 -2.49
CA ALA A 217 -0.93 -9.15 -3.13
C ALA A 217 -1.23 -7.83 -2.39
N ASP A 218 -2.46 -7.64 -1.92
CA ASP A 218 -2.91 -6.45 -1.17
C ASP A 218 -2.18 -6.31 0.18
N ALA A 219 -1.75 -7.42 0.77
CA ALA A 219 -0.98 -7.47 2.01
C ALA A 219 0.41 -6.83 1.90
N VAL A 220 1.00 -6.83 0.70
CA VAL A 220 2.39 -6.36 0.47
C VAL A 220 2.48 -5.12 -0.41
N THR A 221 1.39 -4.79 -1.11
CA THR A 221 1.31 -3.61 -1.99
C THR A 221 0.53 -2.48 -1.32
N ALA A 222 1.15 -1.29 -1.30
CA ALA A 222 0.51 -0.10 -0.77
C ALA A 222 -0.70 0.32 -1.62
N SER A 223 -1.65 0.98 -1.00
CA SER A 223 -2.83 1.53 -1.69
C SER A 223 -2.53 2.82 -2.45
N GLY A 224 -3.38 3.17 -3.42
CA GLY A 224 -3.23 4.40 -4.21
C GLY A 224 -3.57 5.68 -3.44
N SER A 225 -4.36 5.59 -2.36
CA SER A 225 -4.67 6.74 -1.50
C SER A 225 -3.76 6.85 -0.28
N GLY A 226 -3.12 5.74 0.12
CA GLY A 226 -2.45 5.59 1.40
C GLY A 226 -3.40 5.50 2.61
N LEU A 227 -4.71 5.57 2.41
CA LEU A 227 -5.74 5.56 3.47
C LEU A 227 -6.78 4.44 3.31
N ASP A 228 -6.47 3.42 2.52
CA ASP A 228 -7.40 2.32 2.20
C ASP A 228 -7.93 1.64 3.48
N PRO A 229 -9.25 1.71 3.74
CA PRO A 229 -9.86 1.09 4.90
C PRO A 229 -10.02 -0.43 4.75
N ASP A 230 -9.88 -0.96 3.54
CA ASP A 230 -10.26 -2.31 3.20
C ASP A 230 -9.04 -3.21 2.90
N ILE A 231 -9.17 -4.48 3.27
CA ILE A 231 -8.29 -5.57 2.81
C ILE A 231 -9.11 -6.58 2.00
N SER A 232 -8.43 -7.39 1.18
CA SER A 232 -9.10 -8.50 0.50
C SER A 232 -9.60 -9.53 1.52
N PRO A 233 -10.69 -10.26 1.24
CA PRO A 233 -11.12 -11.40 2.05
C PRO A 233 -10.01 -12.44 2.22
N GLN A 234 -9.18 -12.65 1.19
CA GLN A 234 -8.06 -13.58 1.25
C GLN A 234 -7.02 -13.15 2.30
N TYR A 235 -6.75 -11.85 2.42
CA TYR A 235 -5.81 -11.37 3.43
C TYR A 235 -6.44 -11.40 4.83
N ALA A 236 -7.74 -11.11 4.96
CA ALA A 236 -8.45 -11.30 6.23
C ALA A 236 -8.41 -12.77 6.69
N ASP A 237 -8.71 -13.72 5.78
CA ASP A 237 -8.68 -15.15 6.06
C ASP A 237 -7.28 -15.65 6.44
N LEU A 238 -6.22 -15.09 5.83
CA LEU A 238 -4.83 -15.42 6.20
C LEU A 238 -4.55 -15.11 7.67
N GLN A 239 -5.09 -14.01 8.19
CA GLN A 239 -4.88 -13.54 9.55
C GLN A 239 -5.80 -14.24 10.57
N ALA A 240 -6.91 -14.84 10.11
CA ALA A 240 -7.95 -15.41 10.97
C ALA A 240 -7.42 -16.44 12.01
N PRO A 241 -6.48 -17.37 11.68
CA PRO A 241 -5.94 -18.29 12.67
C PRO A 241 -5.20 -17.62 13.83
N ARG A 242 -4.43 -16.56 13.55
CA ARG A 242 -3.77 -15.76 14.59
C ARG A 242 -4.82 -15.07 15.45
N ILE A 243 -5.77 -14.37 14.84
CA ILE A 243 -6.82 -13.64 15.57
C ILE A 243 -7.62 -14.59 16.48
N ALA A 244 -8.00 -15.76 15.98
CA ALA A 244 -8.70 -16.78 16.76
C ALA A 244 -7.91 -17.18 18.01
N ARG A 245 -6.61 -17.45 17.85
CA ARG A 245 -5.71 -17.82 18.97
C ARG A 245 -5.53 -16.68 19.97
N GLU A 246 -5.23 -15.47 19.51
CA GLU A 246 -4.95 -14.32 20.39
C GLU A 246 -6.21 -13.80 21.12
N ARG A 247 -7.40 -14.07 20.57
CA ARG A 247 -8.69 -13.63 21.13
C ARG A 247 -9.48 -14.73 21.84
N GLY A 248 -9.00 -15.97 21.81
CA GLY A 248 -9.73 -17.13 22.37
C GLY A 248 -11.04 -17.43 21.64
N LEU A 249 -11.12 -17.11 20.34
CA LEU A 249 -12.29 -17.37 19.49
C LEU A 249 -12.08 -18.64 18.68
N THR A 250 -13.17 -19.26 18.25
CA THR A 250 -13.11 -20.31 17.22
C THR A 250 -12.84 -19.68 15.85
N LEU A 251 -12.20 -20.43 14.95
CA LEU A 251 -11.93 -19.96 13.60
C LEU A 251 -13.24 -19.63 12.84
N ASP A 252 -14.31 -20.40 13.07
CA ASP A 252 -15.63 -20.16 12.48
C ASP A 252 -16.24 -18.83 12.93
N GLN A 253 -16.08 -18.46 14.21
CA GLN A 253 -16.53 -17.14 14.70
C GLN A 253 -15.78 -16.01 13.99
N VAL A 254 -14.47 -16.15 13.79
CA VAL A 254 -13.67 -15.15 13.09
C VAL A 254 -14.09 -15.04 11.62
N HIS A 255 -14.29 -16.16 10.91
CA HIS A 255 -14.79 -16.13 9.54
C HIS A 255 -16.19 -15.53 9.42
N GLN A 256 -17.07 -15.76 10.41
CA GLN A 256 -18.38 -15.11 10.45
C GLN A 256 -18.27 -13.59 10.59
N LEU A 257 -17.35 -13.10 11.44
CA LEU A 257 -17.07 -11.67 11.56
C LEU A 257 -16.50 -11.09 10.26
N ILE A 258 -15.51 -11.75 9.65
CA ILE A 258 -14.96 -11.34 8.35
C ILE A 258 -16.10 -11.21 7.33
N LYS A 259 -16.95 -12.23 7.20
CA LYS A 259 -18.08 -12.23 6.27
C LYS A 259 -19.09 -11.11 6.55
N ALA A 260 -19.38 -10.85 7.83
CA ALA A 260 -20.32 -9.79 8.24
C ALA A 260 -19.79 -8.38 7.92
N HIS A 261 -18.47 -8.21 7.87
CA HIS A 261 -17.78 -6.96 7.56
C HIS A 261 -17.15 -6.94 6.16
N THR A 262 -17.55 -7.87 5.29
CA THR A 262 -17.17 -7.88 3.87
C THR A 262 -18.22 -7.14 3.05
N ASP A 263 -17.84 -6.00 2.48
CA ASP A 263 -18.67 -5.31 1.50
C ASP A 263 -18.62 -6.05 0.15
N GLY A 264 -19.79 -6.22 -0.46
CA GLY A 264 -19.94 -6.89 -1.76
C GLY A 264 -19.58 -6.00 -2.95
N ARG A 265 -19.57 -6.58 -4.14
CA ARG A 265 -19.38 -5.80 -5.38
C ARG A 265 -20.52 -4.80 -5.57
N THR A 266 -20.17 -3.60 -6.03
CA THR A 266 -21.17 -2.60 -6.38
C THR A 266 -22.02 -3.12 -7.54
N LEU A 267 -23.34 -3.11 -7.36
CA LEU A 267 -24.32 -3.71 -8.28
C LEU A 267 -24.07 -5.20 -8.62
N GLY A 268 -23.25 -5.91 -7.83
CA GLY A 268 -22.90 -7.32 -8.04
C GLY A 268 -21.76 -7.59 -9.02
N PHE A 269 -21.24 -6.58 -9.74
CA PHE A 269 -20.18 -6.78 -10.76
C PHE A 269 -19.08 -5.73 -10.79
N MET A 270 -19.28 -4.55 -10.21
CA MET A 270 -18.25 -3.51 -10.19
C MET A 270 -17.38 -3.63 -8.93
N GLY A 271 -16.07 -3.62 -9.13
CA GLY A 271 -15.07 -3.68 -8.06
C GLY A 271 -14.84 -5.09 -7.52
N GLU A 272 -14.16 -5.13 -6.39
CA GLU A 272 -13.79 -6.36 -5.67
C GLU A 272 -14.39 -6.34 -4.25
N PRO A 273 -14.70 -7.50 -3.66
CA PRO A 273 -15.09 -7.56 -2.27
C PRO A 273 -13.96 -7.07 -1.37
N GLY A 274 -14.29 -6.26 -0.36
CA GLY A 274 -13.35 -5.70 0.60
C GLY A 274 -13.84 -5.87 2.03
N VAL A 275 -12.92 -6.08 2.96
CA VAL A 275 -13.20 -6.24 4.39
C VAL A 275 -12.74 -4.98 5.11
N ASN A 276 -13.68 -4.27 5.74
CA ASN A 276 -13.37 -3.03 6.45
C ASN A 276 -12.63 -3.33 7.76
N VAL A 277 -11.36 -2.97 7.84
CA VAL A 277 -10.49 -3.38 8.95
C VAL A 277 -10.89 -2.70 10.27
N LEU A 278 -11.27 -1.42 10.23
CA LEU A 278 -11.68 -0.68 11.42
C LEU A 278 -12.98 -1.23 12.00
N GLU A 279 -14.01 -1.41 11.17
CA GLU A 279 -15.29 -1.99 11.62
C GLU A 279 -15.09 -3.42 12.18
N LEU A 280 -14.27 -4.24 11.50
CA LEU A 280 -13.97 -5.60 11.94
C LEU A 280 -13.24 -5.64 13.29
N ASN A 281 -12.24 -4.78 13.49
CA ASN A 281 -11.50 -4.69 14.75
C ASN A 281 -12.36 -4.17 15.90
N ILE A 282 -13.28 -3.24 15.63
CA ILE A 282 -14.27 -2.78 16.63
C ILE A 282 -15.23 -3.92 17.00
N ALA A 283 -15.71 -4.69 16.02
CA ALA A 283 -16.60 -5.83 16.28
C ALA A 283 -15.92 -6.92 17.12
N LEU A 284 -14.63 -7.19 16.87
CA LEU A 284 -13.82 -8.07 17.72
C LEU A 284 -13.75 -7.58 19.17
N ASP A 285 -13.57 -6.28 19.40
CA ASP A 285 -13.49 -5.71 20.75
C ASP A 285 -14.84 -5.72 21.47
N GLN A 286 -15.96 -5.59 20.75
CA GLN A 286 -17.30 -5.62 21.33
C GLN A 286 -17.79 -7.04 21.64
N GLY A 287 -17.43 -8.03 20.83
CA GLY A 287 -17.82 -9.44 21.01
C GLY A 287 -17.17 -10.15 22.20
N GLN A 288 -16.25 -9.48 22.92
CA GLN A 288 -15.58 -10.00 24.12
C GLN A 288 -16.20 -9.50 25.44
N LYS A 289 -17.30 -8.72 25.39
CA LYS A 289 -18.10 -8.36 26.58
C LYS A 289 -19.21 -9.37 26.82
#